data_AF-A0A3M1NDL1-F1
#
_entry.id   AF-A0A3M1NDL1-F1
#
_cell.length_a   1.000
_cell.length_b   1.000
_cell.length_c   1.000
_cell.angle_alpha   90.00
_cell.angle_beta   90.00
_cell.angle_gamma   90.00
#
_symmetry.space_group_name_H-M   'P 1'
#
loop_
_entity.id
_entity.type
_entity.pdbx_description
1 polymer ?
#
loop_
_entity_poly.entity_id
_entity_poly.type
_entity_poly.pdbx_seq_one_letter_code
_entity_poly.pdbx_strand_id
1 'polypeptide(L)'
;MRHLVRFTLILALALTAFANWQPVRAATIVVTPFNLQGWEVINVQPSNIPQSSFVEGPDTPPLGTGSYRVRLDQRAAMVILARRDLEGRNLTEIETISYHTYRSGSNIAHDWYINLFVSTDPNRPYANCRIDFAVPPGEQGAWFLKAATDENAYNYGWTVHHADANLKECPVTIDYDKNVSFRGMLEAFKDFPNAILRPAAQFQPVISFQTGFNGTNTHANHDAAIDAITINQTTWDFELSFEGDQRVVSPDSLADWELVPVNEGDMTSFGFVEGPGTPPLGKGSYRVQLNEKPSIMLIMNFSLIGTKLSEITTLTFHTYRSGENQRDWYVNLFVSSTGEGTADCRIDFAVDAGPKGEWTFKNATDARVFNYGWTVHNVEPKTCPVTVGYDASQSFSGIQRLFEKYPNAALQPKDPGGPVVSFNTGWNAQGSHADHDAAIDAITINTITWDFEPSSK
;
A
#
# COMPACT_ATOMS: atom_id res chain seq x y z
N MET A 1 -11.39 -53.63 34.73
CA MET A 1 -12.11 -52.38 34.36
C MET A 1 -11.30 -51.10 34.57
N ARG A 2 -10.66 -50.84 35.72
CA ARG A 2 -9.90 -49.59 35.97
C ARG A 2 -8.70 -49.32 35.04
N HIS A 3 -8.06 -50.35 34.49
CA HIS A 3 -6.94 -50.17 33.54
C HIS A 3 -7.38 -49.89 32.10
N LEU A 4 -8.59 -50.32 31.71
CA LEU A 4 -9.14 -50.08 30.36
C LEU A 4 -9.51 -48.60 30.19
N VAL A 5 -10.10 -47.98 31.21
CA VAL A 5 -10.52 -46.56 31.21
C VAL A 5 -9.32 -45.60 31.11
N ARG A 6 -8.17 -45.95 31.70
CA ARG A 6 -6.95 -45.11 31.62
C ARG A 6 -6.29 -45.14 30.24
N PHE A 7 -6.37 -46.27 29.52
CA PHE A 7 -5.84 -46.39 28.16
C PHE A 7 -6.70 -45.62 27.15
N THR A 8 -8.03 -45.63 27.31
CA THR A 8 -8.95 -44.87 26.44
C THR A 8 -8.79 -43.35 26.60
N LEU A 9 -8.51 -42.86 27.82
CA LEU A 9 -8.34 -41.42 28.06
C LEU A 9 -7.03 -40.88 27.46
N ILE A 10 -5.94 -41.65 27.49
CA ILE A 10 -4.65 -41.27 26.89
C ILE A 10 -4.74 -41.26 25.36
N LEU A 11 -5.48 -42.21 24.77
CA LEU A 11 -5.70 -42.25 23.32
C LEU A 11 -6.59 -41.09 22.84
N ALA A 12 -7.61 -40.70 23.61
CA ALA A 12 -8.45 -39.55 23.29
C ALA A 12 -7.68 -38.21 23.38
N LEU A 13 -6.77 -38.06 24.36
CA LEU A 13 -5.92 -36.87 24.47
C LEU A 13 -4.88 -36.79 23.35
N ALA A 14 -4.33 -37.93 22.92
CA ALA A 14 -3.40 -38.00 21.79
C ALA A 14 -4.10 -37.68 20.45
N LEU A 15 -5.35 -38.09 20.24
CA LEU A 15 -6.10 -37.76 19.02
C LEU A 15 -6.46 -36.26 18.93
N THR A 16 -6.71 -35.58 20.04
CA THR A 16 -6.99 -34.13 20.02
C THR A 16 -5.77 -33.27 19.69
N ALA A 17 -4.55 -33.77 19.91
CA ALA A 17 -3.32 -33.02 19.61
C ALA A 17 -3.00 -32.96 18.11
N PHE A 18 -3.54 -33.86 17.29
CA PHE A 18 -3.35 -33.86 15.83
C PHE A 18 -4.43 -33.09 15.06
N ALA A 19 -5.53 -32.67 15.72
CA ALA A 19 -6.68 -32.08 15.04
C ALA A 19 -6.55 -30.56 14.72
N ASN A 20 -5.51 -29.90 15.22
CA ASN A 20 -5.31 -28.44 15.04
C ASN A 20 -4.16 -28.07 14.10
N TRP A 21 -3.79 -28.95 13.16
CA TRP A 21 -2.92 -28.57 12.06
C TRP A 21 -3.72 -27.72 11.07
N GLN A 22 -3.90 -26.44 11.40
CA GLN A 22 -4.34 -25.46 10.42
C GLN A 22 -3.21 -25.35 9.39
N PRO A 23 -3.43 -25.65 8.09
CA PRO A 23 -2.44 -25.35 7.08
C PRO A 23 -2.13 -23.86 7.18
N VAL A 24 -0.85 -23.52 7.31
CA VAL A 24 -0.42 -22.12 7.24
C VAL A 24 -0.89 -21.63 5.87
N ARG A 25 -1.82 -20.66 5.89
CA ARG A 25 -2.36 -20.12 4.65
C ARG A 25 -1.25 -19.32 3.99
N ALA A 26 -1.05 -19.55 2.69
CA ALA A 26 -0.22 -18.68 1.90
C ALA A 26 -0.74 -17.24 2.05
N ALA A 27 0.16 -16.32 2.41
CA ALA A 27 -0.18 -14.93 2.61
C ALA A 27 0.24 -14.13 1.37
N THR A 28 -0.71 -13.43 0.77
CA THR A 28 -0.42 -12.43 -0.26
C THR A 28 -0.37 -11.06 0.39
N ILE A 29 0.73 -10.33 0.17
CA ILE A 29 0.99 -9.00 0.70
C ILE A 29 1.17 -8.06 -0.49
N VAL A 30 0.32 -7.04 -0.59
CA VAL A 30 0.44 -6.04 -1.66
C VAL A 30 1.55 -5.04 -1.33
N VAL A 31 2.46 -4.84 -2.29
CA VAL A 31 3.60 -3.92 -2.30
C VAL A 31 3.26 -2.76 -3.23
N THR A 32 3.40 -1.53 -2.76
CA THR A 32 3.06 -0.33 -3.54
C THR A 32 4.14 0.74 -3.42
N PRO A 33 4.12 1.81 -4.25
CA PRO A 33 5.06 2.93 -4.09
C PRO A 33 5.07 3.55 -2.69
N PHE A 34 3.94 3.50 -1.97
CA PHE A 34 3.77 4.12 -0.65
C PHE A 34 4.02 3.15 0.50
N ASN A 35 4.01 1.84 0.23
CA ASN A 35 4.29 0.81 1.22
C ASN A 35 5.04 -0.35 0.55
N LEU A 36 6.37 -0.31 0.67
CA LEU A 36 7.24 -1.31 0.06
C LEU A 36 7.32 -2.63 0.85
N GLN A 37 6.65 -2.77 1.99
CA GLN A 37 6.57 -4.04 2.74
C GLN A 37 7.94 -4.69 3.03
N GLY A 38 8.93 -3.85 3.36
CA GLY A 38 10.30 -4.27 3.63
C GLY A 38 11.18 -4.44 2.39
N TRP A 39 10.65 -4.28 1.18
CA TRP A 39 11.44 -4.17 -0.03
C TRP A 39 12.16 -2.82 -0.10
N GLU A 40 13.40 -2.85 -0.57
CA GLU A 40 14.19 -1.67 -0.92
C GLU A 40 14.44 -1.66 -2.42
N VAL A 41 14.33 -0.50 -3.05
CA VAL A 41 14.75 -0.30 -4.45
C VAL A 41 16.11 0.38 -4.46
N ILE A 42 17.11 -0.28 -5.04
CA ILE A 42 18.45 0.29 -5.18
C ILE A 42 18.77 0.43 -6.67
N ASN A 43 19.00 1.66 -7.10
CA ASN A 43 19.48 1.98 -8.44
C ASN A 43 21.01 2.05 -8.41
N VAL A 44 21.69 1.24 -9.22
CA VAL A 44 23.15 1.20 -9.32
C VAL A 44 23.57 1.72 -10.69
N GLN A 45 24.39 2.78 -10.71
CA GLN A 45 24.94 3.35 -11.94
C GLN A 45 26.21 4.19 -11.69
N PRO A 46 27.00 4.46 -12.74
CA PRO A 46 28.02 5.49 -12.73
C PRO A 46 27.55 6.88 -13.24
N SER A 47 26.45 7.02 -14.00
CA SER A 47 26.08 8.33 -14.58
C SER A 47 24.60 8.66 -14.88
N ASN A 48 23.68 7.70 -15.08
CA ASN A 48 22.26 8.00 -15.41
C ASN A 48 21.27 7.05 -14.71
N ILE A 49 20.19 7.61 -14.14
CA ILE A 49 19.19 6.93 -13.31
C ILE A 49 18.36 5.95 -14.16
N PRO A 50 18.41 4.61 -13.91
CA PRO A 50 17.44 3.67 -14.44
C PRO A 50 16.03 4.22 -14.30
N GLN A 51 15.22 4.10 -15.34
CA GLN A 51 13.80 4.38 -15.20
C GLN A 51 13.18 3.17 -14.50
N SER A 52 12.85 3.32 -13.23
CA SER A 52 12.15 2.27 -12.49
C SER A 52 11.02 2.85 -11.65
N SER A 53 9.87 2.19 -11.72
CA SER A 53 8.64 2.64 -11.05
C SER A 53 7.61 1.51 -11.02
N PHE A 54 6.65 1.60 -10.12
CA PHE A 54 5.42 0.83 -10.25
C PHE A 54 4.61 1.39 -11.43
N VAL A 55 3.98 0.50 -12.20
CA VAL A 55 3.19 0.83 -13.40
C VAL A 55 1.98 -0.09 -13.49
N GLU A 56 0.96 0.32 -14.24
CA GLU A 56 -0.08 -0.61 -14.69
C GLU A 56 0.66 -1.64 -15.54
N GLY A 57 0.51 -2.90 -15.16
CA GLY A 57 1.41 -3.93 -15.63
C GLY A 57 1.37 -4.07 -17.14
N PRO A 58 2.51 -4.36 -17.78
CA PRO A 58 2.48 -4.67 -19.20
C PRO A 58 1.57 -5.87 -19.46
N ASP A 59 0.67 -5.74 -20.44
CA ASP A 59 -0.41 -6.69 -20.71
C ASP A 59 -1.30 -6.97 -19.49
N THR A 60 -1.45 -8.23 -19.09
CA THR A 60 -2.24 -8.62 -17.90
C THR A 60 -1.34 -9.37 -16.94
N PRO A 61 -0.89 -8.73 -15.84
CA PRO A 61 -0.13 -9.38 -14.79
C PRO A 61 -0.82 -10.64 -14.25
N PRO A 62 -0.06 -11.67 -13.86
CA PRO A 62 -0.61 -12.88 -13.24
C PRO A 62 -1.36 -12.62 -11.92
N LEU A 63 -1.00 -11.59 -11.18
CA LEU A 63 -1.66 -11.17 -9.95
C LEU A 63 -2.02 -9.69 -10.05
N GLY A 64 -3.27 -9.35 -9.74
CA GLY A 64 -3.75 -7.97 -9.78
C GLY A 64 -3.60 -7.26 -11.15
N THR A 65 -3.19 -5.99 -11.13
CA THR A 65 -3.17 -5.12 -12.33
C THR A 65 -1.87 -4.34 -12.49
N GLY A 66 -1.02 -4.32 -11.47
CA GLY A 66 0.21 -3.56 -11.43
C GLY A 66 1.45 -4.41 -11.67
N SER A 67 2.60 -3.74 -11.69
CA SER A 67 3.91 -4.38 -11.64
C SER A 67 4.98 -3.36 -11.27
N TYR A 68 6.17 -3.82 -10.88
CA TYR A 68 7.37 -3.01 -10.80
C TYR A 68 8.19 -3.10 -12.10
N ARG A 69 8.22 -2.01 -12.88
CA ARG A 69 8.90 -1.97 -14.18
C ARG A 69 10.26 -1.29 -14.10
N VAL A 70 11.21 -1.81 -14.86
CA VAL A 70 12.57 -1.30 -15.01
C VAL A 70 12.91 -1.17 -16.50
N ARG A 71 13.35 0.02 -16.90
CA ARG A 71 13.89 0.32 -18.22
C ARG A 71 15.32 0.84 -18.11
N LEU A 72 16.22 0.18 -18.82
CA LEU A 72 17.65 0.49 -18.91
C LEU A 72 17.98 0.89 -20.34
N ASP A 73 18.15 2.20 -20.57
CA ASP A 73 18.50 2.73 -21.89
C ASP A 73 20.02 2.85 -22.10
N GLN A 74 20.84 2.60 -21.07
CA GLN A 74 22.29 2.79 -21.11
C GLN A 74 23.09 1.61 -20.53
N ARG A 75 24.41 1.64 -20.74
CA ARG A 75 25.35 0.62 -20.22
C ARG A 75 25.57 0.80 -18.71
N ALA A 76 26.01 -0.27 -18.05
CA ALA A 76 26.38 -0.28 -16.64
C ALA A 76 25.28 0.23 -15.67
N ALA A 77 24.02 0.01 -16.02
CA ALA A 77 22.86 0.36 -15.19
C ALA A 77 22.23 -0.93 -14.64
N MET A 78 21.80 -0.89 -13.38
CA MET A 78 21.18 -2.02 -12.71
C MET A 78 20.16 -1.53 -11.67
N VAL A 79 19.08 -2.28 -11.52
CA VAL A 79 18.08 -2.08 -10.47
C VAL A 79 18.01 -3.33 -9.61
N ILE A 80 17.96 -3.13 -8.30
CA ILE A 80 17.90 -4.18 -7.29
C ILE A 80 16.62 -3.98 -6.48
N LEU A 81 15.77 -5.00 -6.41
CA LEU A 81 14.76 -5.18 -5.38
C LEU A 81 15.37 -6.00 -4.26
N ALA A 82 15.56 -5.38 -3.10
CA ALA A 82 16.39 -5.89 -2.01
C ALA A 82 15.56 -6.15 -0.75
N ARG A 83 15.93 -7.18 0.01
CA ARG A 83 15.43 -7.40 1.38
C ARG A 83 16.54 -7.74 2.36
N ARG A 84 16.35 -7.31 3.60
CA ARG A 84 17.32 -7.44 4.72
C ARG A 84 16.79 -8.18 5.93
N ASP A 85 15.50 -8.10 6.17
CA ASP A 85 14.79 -8.68 7.32
C ASP A 85 14.68 -10.22 7.29
N LEU A 86 15.32 -10.87 6.31
CA LEU A 86 15.60 -12.31 6.33
C LEU A 86 17.00 -12.65 6.90
N GLU A 87 17.76 -11.64 7.35
CA GLU A 87 19.08 -11.84 7.95
C GLU A 87 19.00 -12.79 9.16
N GLY A 88 19.96 -13.71 9.25
CA GLY A 88 20.06 -14.68 10.33
C GLY A 88 19.23 -15.96 10.13
N ARG A 89 18.34 -16.02 9.12
CA ARG A 89 17.63 -17.26 8.78
C ARG A 89 18.57 -18.31 8.22
N ASN A 90 18.35 -19.57 8.55
CA ASN A 90 19.12 -20.66 7.96
C ASN A 90 18.81 -20.77 6.46
N LEU A 91 19.82 -21.08 5.66
CA LEU A 91 19.66 -21.30 4.22
C LEU A 91 18.62 -22.40 3.93
N THR A 92 18.58 -23.43 4.79
CA THR A 92 17.63 -24.55 4.69
C THR A 92 16.19 -24.21 5.07
N GLU A 93 15.94 -23.04 5.66
CA GLU A 93 14.57 -22.54 5.90
C GLU A 93 13.93 -21.92 4.64
N ILE A 94 14.72 -21.73 3.58
CA ILE A 94 14.20 -21.31 2.28
C ILE A 94 13.76 -22.57 1.52
N GLU A 95 12.47 -22.85 1.57
CA GLU A 95 11.84 -23.99 0.90
C GLU A 95 11.48 -23.65 -0.54
N THR A 96 10.95 -22.45 -0.77
CA THR A 96 10.56 -22.01 -2.11
C THR A 96 10.98 -20.57 -2.41
N ILE A 97 11.34 -20.33 -3.67
CA ILE A 97 11.46 -18.99 -4.25
C ILE A 97 10.88 -19.05 -5.65
N SER A 98 9.95 -18.14 -5.96
CA SER A 98 9.45 -17.95 -7.32
C SER A 98 9.09 -16.51 -7.60
N TYR A 99 9.04 -16.10 -8.87
CA TYR A 99 8.61 -14.76 -9.25
C TYR A 99 7.98 -14.72 -10.64
N HIS A 100 7.05 -13.79 -10.87
CA HIS A 100 6.51 -13.49 -12.19
C HIS A 100 7.30 -12.34 -12.82
N THR A 101 7.83 -12.56 -14.02
CA THR A 101 8.58 -11.55 -14.79
C THR A 101 7.97 -11.37 -16.18
N TYR A 102 8.06 -10.16 -16.70
CA TYR A 102 7.70 -9.80 -18.06
C TYR A 102 8.89 -9.11 -18.73
N ARG A 103 9.05 -9.32 -20.04
CA ARG A 103 10.08 -8.66 -20.84
C ARG A 103 9.51 -8.10 -22.14
N SER A 104 9.77 -6.84 -22.42
CA SER A 104 9.49 -6.17 -23.70
C SER A 104 10.76 -5.73 -24.44
N GLY A 105 11.89 -5.62 -23.74
CA GLY A 105 13.16 -5.21 -24.33
C GLY A 105 13.77 -6.26 -25.28
N SER A 106 14.40 -5.82 -26.36
CA SER A 106 15.07 -6.69 -27.34
C SER A 106 16.37 -7.33 -26.80
N ASN A 107 16.90 -6.79 -25.70
CA ASN A 107 18.10 -7.29 -25.06
C ASN A 107 17.81 -8.58 -24.26
N ILE A 108 18.41 -9.69 -24.70
CA ILE A 108 18.24 -11.02 -24.11
C ILE A 108 19.26 -11.32 -23.00
N ALA A 109 20.25 -10.44 -22.78
CA ALA A 109 21.41 -10.81 -22.00
C ALA A 109 21.07 -11.07 -20.51
N HIS A 110 20.12 -10.33 -19.93
CA HIS A 110 19.74 -10.49 -18.52
C HIS A 110 18.27 -10.09 -18.31
N ASP A 111 17.43 -11.09 -18.04
CA ASP A 111 16.14 -10.92 -17.37
C ASP A 111 16.40 -10.71 -15.86
N TRP A 112 15.35 -10.70 -15.05
CA TRP A 112 15.50 -10.71 -13.61
C TRP A 112 16.22 -11.96 -13.11
N TYR A 113 17.20 -11.80 -12.22
CA TYR A 113 17.96 -12.85 -11.56
C TYR A 113 17.98 -12.65 -10.03
N ILE A 114 18.30 -13.70 -9.28
CA ILE A 114 18.31 -13.67 -7.81
C ILE A 114 19.75 -13.75 -7.30
N ASN A 115 20.08 -12.98 -6.26
CA ASN A 115 21.27 -13.22 -5.44
C ASN A 115 20.86 -13.50 -4.00
N LEU A 116 21.42 -14.57 -3.41
CA LEU A 116 21.40 -14.85 -1.98
C LEU A 116 22.79 -14.65 -1.41
N PHE A 117 22.90 -13.96 -0.28
CA PHE A 117 24.16 -13.78 0.42
C PHE A 117 24.17 -14.66 1.67
N VAL A 118 25.14 -15.56 1.75
CA VAL A 118 25.20 -16.61 2.77
C VAL A 118 26.53 -16.57 3.51
N SER A 119 26.45 -16.65 4.84
CA SER A 119 27.60 -16.98 5.68
C SER A 119 27.57 -18.46 6.04
N THR A 120 28.66 -19.16 5.74
CA THR A 120 28.89 -20.57 6.16
C THR A 120 29.30 -20.70 7.63
N ASP A 121 29.54 -19.58 8.31
CA ASP A 121 29.85 -19.49 9.74
C ASP A 121 28.93 -18.43 10.38
N PRO A 122 27.98 -18.81 11.25
CA PRO A 122 27.00 -17.89 11.79
C PRO A 122 27.61 -16.77 12.66
N ASN A 123 28.85 -16.95 13.13
CA ASN A 123 29.55 -15.95 13.94
C ASN A 123 30.20 -14.85 13.10
N ARG A 124 30.26 -15.00 11.77
CA ARG A 124 30.76 -13.94 10.90
C ARG A 124 29.76 -12.79 10.80
N PRO A 125 30.25 -11.55 10.76
CA PRO A 125 29.39 -10.39 10.57
C PRO A 125 28.80 -10.30 9.15
N TYR A 126 29.45 -10.92 8.15
CA TYR A 126 29.09 -10.80 6.73
C TYR A 126 29.11 -12.17 6.03
N ALA A 127 28.37 -12.25 4.93
CA ALA A 127 28.40 -13.40 4.03
C ALA A 127 29.78 -13.59 3.40
N ASN A 128 30.16 -14.85 3.19
CA ASN A 128 31.34 -15.20 2.41
C ASN A 128 30.99 -15.84 1.06
N CYS A 129 29.73 -16.22 0.87
CA CYS A 129 29.21 -16.83 -0.34
C CYS A 129 28.11 -15.97 -0.95
N ARG A 130 28.10 -15.84 -2.28
CA ARG A 130 26.99 -15.30 -3.06
C ARG A 130 26.45 -16.43 -3.95
N ILE A 131 25.17 -16.71 -3.84
CA ILE A 131 24.48 -17.72 -4.62
C ILE A 131 23.62 -17.00 -5.66
N ASP A 132 23.89 -17.26 -6.94
CA ASP A 132 23.21 -16.59 -8.04
C ASP A 132 22.24 -17.57 -8.71
N PHE A 133 20.97 -17.18 -8.87
CA PHE A 133 20.03 -17.86 -9.76
C PHE A 133 19.82 -17.01 -11.01
N ALA A 134 20.26 -17.53 -12.15
CA ALA A 134 20.03 -16.92 -13.44
C ALA A 134 19.57 -17.98 -14.44
N VAL A 135 18.50 -17.68 -15.17
CA VAL A 135 17.94 -18.56 -16.20
C VAL A 135 17.80 -17.80 -17.50
N PRO A 136 17.72 -18.51 -18.66
CA PRO A 136 17.47 -17.85 -19.92
C PRO A 136 16.23 -16.93 -19.86
N PRO A 137 16.26 -15.80 -20.58
CA PRO A 137 15.13 -14.88 -20.63
C PRO A 137 13.89 -15.59 -21.19
N GLY A 138 12.72 -15.20 -20.70
CA GLY A 138 11.45 -15.62 -21.31
C GLY A 138 11.26 -15.07 -22.73
N GLU A 139 10.18 -15.48 -23.40
CA GLU A 139 9.75 -14.84 -24.65
C GLU A 139 9.44 -13.35 -24.40
N GLN A 140 9.48 -12.54 -25.46
CA GLN A 140 9.09 -11.14 -25.35
C GLN A 140 7.57 -11.04 -25.38
N GLY A 141 7.00 -10.09 -24.64
CA GLY A 141 5.56 -9.83 -24.70
C GLY A 141 4.71 -10.83 -23.93
N ALA A 142 5.28 -11.51 -22.93
CA ALA A 142 4.55 -12.47 -22.11
C ALA A 142 5.08 -12.52 -20.68
N TRP A 143 4.18 -12.85 -19.75
CA TRP A 143 4.51 -13.12 -18.35
C TRP A 143 5.01 -14.54 -18.17
N PHE A 144 6.08 -14.69 -17.39
CA PHE A 144 6.70 -15.97 -17.06
C PHE A 144 6.82 -16.15 -15.56
N LEU A 145 6.36 -17.29 -15.05
CA LEU A 145 6.71 -17.75 -13.71
C LEU A 145 8.11 -18.35 -13.74
N LYS A 146 9.00 -17.80 -12.92
CA LYS A 146 10.34 -18.32 -12.64
C LYS A 146 10.32 -19.00 -11.27
N ALA A 147 9.99 -20.29 -11.24
CA ALA A 147 10.02 -21.13 -10.03
C ALA A 147 11.47 -21.55 -9.66
N ALA A 148 12.25 -20.64 -9.09
CA ALA A 148 13.68 -20.80 -8.86
C ALA A 148 14.09 -22.02 -8.00
N THR A 149 13.18 -22.52 -7.16
CA THR A 149 13.42 -23.70 -6.32
C THR A 149 12.82 -25.00 -6.86
N ASP A 150 12.05 -24.95 -7.96
CA ASP A 150 11.45 -26.15 -8.55
C ASP A 150 12.51 -26.91 -9.38
N GLU A 151 12.88 -28.09 -8.89
CA GLU A 151 13.83 -29.00 -9.54
C GLU A 151 13.40 -29.42 -10.95
N ASN A 152 12.08 -29.49 -11.21
CA ASN A 152 11.56 -29.90 -12.51
C ASN A 152 11.51 -28.74 -13.52
N ALA A 153 11.32 -27.52 -13.03
CA ALA A 153 11.28 -26.33 -13.87
C ALA A 153 12.68 -25.91 -14.33
N TYR A 154 13.67 -26.01 -13.43
CA TYR A 154 15.04 -25.60 -13.71
C TYR A 154 16.03 -26.64 -13.17
N ASN A 155 16.43 -27.56 -14.05
CA ASN A 155 17.57 -28.45 -13.77
C ASN A 155 18.89 -27.67 -13.62
N TYR A 156 18.93 -26.40 -14.07
CA TYR A 156 20.13 -25.57 -14.17
C TYR A 156 19.77 -24.10 -13.94
N GLY A 157 20.25 -23.50 -12.85
CA GLY A 157 20.16 -22.04 -12.68
C GLY A 157 20.99 -21.48 -11.54
N TRP A 158 21.34 -22.30 -10.55
CA TRP A 158 22.08 -21.86 -9.37
C TRP A 158 23.60 -22.04 -9.53
N THR A 159 24.34 -21.01 -9.14
CA THR A 159 25.82 -20.99 -9.06
C THR A 159 26.25 -20.40 -7.72
N VAL A 160 27.49 -20.67 -7.29
CA VAL A 160 28.00 -20.20 -5.98
C VAL A 160 29.38 -19.58 -6.18
N HIS A 161 29.50 -18.34 -5.72
CA HIS A 161 30.66 -17.48 -5.86
C HIS A 161 31.11 -16.92 -4.53
N HIS A 162 32.29 -16.30 -4.54
CA HIS A 162 32.77 -15.48 -3.43
C HIS A 162 31.93 -14.21 -3.33
N ALA A 163 31.43 -13.87 -2.13
CA ALA A 163 30.60 -12.68 -1.94
C ALA A 163 31.37 -11.37 -2.14
N ASP A 164 32.66 -11.36 -1.77
CA ASP A 164 33.58 -10.25 -1.94
C ASP A 164 34.96 -10.82 -2.23
N ALA A 165 35.68 -10.24 -3.20
CA ALA A 165 37.04 -10.63 -3.55
C ALA A 165 38.04 -10.42 -2.40
N ASN A 166 37.71 -9.58 -1.41
CA ASN A 166 38.55 -9.27 -0.26
C ASN A 166 38.20 -10.09 1.00
N LEU A 167 37.08 -10.81 1.00
CA LEU A 167 36.67 -11.64 2.15
C LEU A 167 37.22 -13.07 2.01
N LYS A 168 37.30 -13.76 3.16
CA LYS A 168 37.72 -15.17 3.23
C LYS A 168 36.84 -16.02 2.30
N GLU A 169 37.50 -16.86 1.51
CA GLU A 169 36.90 -17.65 0.43
C GLU A 169 35.60 -18.37 0.83
N CYS A 170 34.62 -18.41 -0.08
CA CYS A 170 33.47 -19.29 0.05
C CYS A 170 33.98 -20.74 -0.04
N PRO A 171 33.73 -21.61 0.96
CA PRO A 171 34.20 -22.99 0.91
C PRO A 171 33.39 -23.86 -0.07
N VAL A 172 32.35 -23.29 -0.69
CA VAL A 172 31.51 -23.91 -1.70
C VAL A 172 31.67 -23.11 -2.98
N THR A 173 32.04 -23.75 -4.08
CA THR A 173 32.12 -23.09 -5.40
C THR A 173 31.38 -23.94 -6.41
N ILE A 174 30.48 -23.30 -7.15
CA ILE A 174 29.76 -23.90 -8.28
C ILE A 174 29.95 -22.96 -9.46
N ASP A 175 30.81 -23.36 -10.40
CA ASP A 175 31.17 -22.56 -11.58
C ASP A 175 29.94 -22.21 -12.44
N TYR A 176 30.03 -21.10 -13.18
CA TYR A 176 29.00 -20.67 -14.15
C TYR A 176 28.65 -21.73 -15.20
N ASP A 177 29.59 -22.60 -15.56
CA ASP A 177 29.36 -23.66 -16.55
C ASP A 177 28.73 -24.93 -15.93
N LYS A 178 28.51 -24.93 -14.61
CA LYS A 178 28.02 -26.08 -13.83
C LYS A 178 26.81 -25.71 -13.00
N ASN A 179 25.88 -24.96 -13.57
CA ASN A 179 24.60 -24.64 -12.94
C ASN A 179 23.96 -25.89 -12.31
N VAL A 180 23.38 -25.75 -11.13
CA VAL A 180 22.68 -26.85 -10.45
C VAL A 180 21.22 -26.47 -10.15
N SER A 181 20.41 -27.48 -9.80
CA SER A 181 19.11 -27.26 -9.18
C SER A 181 19.27 -26.69 -7.76
N PHE A 182 18.18 -26.14 -7.20
CA PHE A 182 18.22 -25.61 -5.83
C PHE A 182 18.61 -26.68 -4.79
N ARG A 183 18.12 -27.92 -4.96
CA ARG A 183 18.56 -29.05 -4.13
C ARG A 183 20.02 -29.39 -4.31
N GLY A 184 20.55 -29.34 -5.54
CA GLY A 184 21.98 -29.50 -5.79
C GLY A 184 22.81 -28.42 -5.08
N MET A 185 22.30 -27.19 -5.02
CA MET A 185 22.90 -26.11 -4.25
C MET A 185 22.87 -26.42 -2.74
N LEU A 186 21.72 -26.83 -2.18
CA LEU A 186 21.62 -27.19 -0.76
C LEU A 186 22.54 -28.35 -0.39
N GLU A 187 22.66 -29.36 -1.26
CA GLU A 187 23.58 -30.49 -1.09
C GLU A 187 25.05 -30.02 -1.04
N ALA A 188 25.42 -29.01 -1.81
CA ALA A 188 26.76 -28.42 -1.76
C ALA A 188 27.06 -27.71 -0.43
N PHE A 189 26.03 -27.27 0.29
CA PHE A 189 26.12 -26.66 1.61
C PHE A 189 25.91 -27.65 2.78
N LYS A 190 25.76 -28.96 2.54
CA LYS A 190 25.44 -29.94 3.60
C LYS A 190 26.44 -30.00 4.77
N ASP A 191 27.71 -29.72 4.50
CA ASP A 191 28.78 -29.70 5.53
C ASP A 191 28.76 -28.40 6.35
N PHE A 192 27.88 -27.46 5.98
CA PHE A 192 27.63 -26.18 6.64
C PHE A 192 26.16 -26.06 7.06
N PRO A 193 25.64 -26.96 7.93
CA PRO A 193 24.21 -27.01 8.29
C PRO A 193 23.70 -25.76 9.01
N ASN A 194 24.61 -24.93 9.54
CA ASN A 194 24.31 -23.65 10.18
C ASN A 194 24.58 -22.45 9.25
N ALA A 195 24.59 -22.67 7.93
CA ALA A 195 24.72 -21.58 6.97
C ALA A 195 23.49 -20.67 7.06
N ILE A 196 23.73 -19.37 7.21
CA ILE A 196 22.68 -18.36 7.41
C ILE A 196 22.73 -17.27 6.35
N LEU A 197 21.58 -16.66 6.06
CA LEU A 197 21.49 -15.45 5.25
C LEU A 197 22.15 -14.29 5.99
N ARG A 198 23.12 -13.64 5.35
CA ARG A 198 23.89 -12.50 5.89
C ARG A 198 24.23 -11.52 4.78
N PRO A 199 24.32 -10.22 5.04
CA PRO A 199 24.69 -9.27 4.00
C PRO A 199 26.17 -9.40 3.64
N ALA A 200 26.55 -9.14 2.38
CA ALA A 200 27.96 -9.20 1.95
C ALA A 200 28.83 -8.09 2.57
N ALA A 201 28.22 -6.96 2.91
CA ALA A 201 28.85 -5.85 3.60
C ALA A 201 27.80 -5.06 4.38
N GLN A 202 28.23 -4.09 5.18
CA GLN A 202 27.31 -3.19 5.88
C GLN A 202 26.36 -2.53 4.87
N PHE A 203 25.07 -2.56 5.18
CA PHE A 203 24.01 -2.03 4.31
C PHE A 203 23.85 -2.73 2.95
N GLN A 204 24.29 -3.98 2.79
CA GLN A 204 23.90 -4.82 1.63
C GLN A 204 22.66 -5.69 1.93
N PRO A 205 21.88 -6.10 0.91
CA PRO A 205 20.77 -7.03 1.11
C PRO A 205 21.24 -8.45 1.45
N VAL A 206 20.33 -9.28 1.96
CA VAL A 206 20.56 -10.74 2.11
C VAL A 206 19.94 -11.55 0.99
N ILE A 207 18.85 -11.06 0.42
CA ILE A 207 18.25 -11.52 -0.83
C ILE A 207 18.00 -10.33 -1.74
N SER A 208 18.21 -10.52 -3.04
CA SER A 208 17.89 -9.50 -4.03
C SER A 208 17.42 -10.11 -5.34
N PHE A 209 16.51 -9.41 -5.99
CA PHE A 209 16.07 -9.63 -7.36
C PHE A 209 16.61 -8.48 -8.18
N GLN A 210 17.34 -8.77 -9.25
CA GLN A 210 18.12 -7.77 -9.96
C GLN A 210 17.90 -7.88 -11.45
N THR A 211 17.93 -6.75 -12.15
CA THR A 211 18.03 -6.71 -13.60
C THR A 211 19.03 -5.64 -14.05
N GLY A 212 19.68 -5.88 -15.18
CA GLY A 212 20.86 -5.15 -15.64
C GLY A 212 22.16 -5.70 -15.05
N PHE A 213 23.26 -5.03 -15.32
CA PHE A 213 24.58 -5.43 -14.83
C PHE A 213 25.53 -4.23 -14.82
N ASN A 214 26.36 -4.16 -13.77
CA ASN A 214 27.32 -3.08 -13.57
C ASN A 214 28.66 -3.37 -14.29
N GLY A 215 28.61 -3.58 -15.61
CA GLY A 215 29.80 -3.82 -16.43
C GLY A 215 29.73 -3.17 -17.80
N THR A 216 30.82 -3.30 -18.57
CA THR A 216 31.00 -2.63 -19.89
C THR A 216 30.09 -3.18 -20.99
N ASN A 217 29.41 -4.30 -20.73
CA ASN A 217 28.49 -4.94 -21.66
C ASN A 217 27.19 -4.13 -21.83
N THR A 218 26.59 -4.26 -23.01
CA THR A 218 25.49 -3.43 -23.49
C THR A 218 24.16 -3.86 -22.87
N HIS A 219 23.68 -3.14 -21.85
CA HIS A 219 22.32 -3.27 -21.29
C HIS A 219 21.33 -2.22 -21.84
N ALA A 220 21.72 -1.53 -22.92
CA ALA A 220 20.81 -0.63 -23.61
C ALA A 220 19.59 -1.41 -24.15
N ASN A 221 18.43 -0.75 -24.14
CA ASN A 221 17.14 -1.27 -24.59
C ASN A 221 16.65 -2.51 -23.81
N HIS A 222 16.99 -2.58 -22.51
CA HIS A 222 16.37 -3.55 -21.61
C HIS A 222 15.13 -2.93 -20.98
N ASP A 223 14.03 -3.69 -20.97
CA ASP A 223 12.75 -3.29 -20.41
C ASP A 223 12.06 -4.56 -19.90
N ALA A 224 11.87 -4.61 -18.58
CA ALA A 224 11.33 -5.75 -17.88
C ALA A 224 10.49 -5.31 -16.68
N ALA A 225 9.61 -6.18 -16.21
CA ALA A 225 8.78 -5.94 -15.04
C ALA A 225 8.70 -7.18 -14.15
N ILE A 226 8.52 -6.98 -12.84
CA ILE A 226 8.13 -8.02 -11.88
C ILE A 226 6.72 -7.72 -11.39
N ASP A 227 5.87 -8.74 -11.39
CA ASP A 227 4.51 -8.69 -10.88
C ASP A 227 4.47 -9.20 -9.43
N ALA A 228 4.86 -10.44 -9.19
CA ALA A 228 4.86 -11.02 -7.86
C ALA A 228 6.17 -11.74 -7.54
N ILE A 229 6.56 -11.73 -6.26
CA ILE A 229 7.67 -12.51 -5.69
C ILE A 229 7.13 -13.39 -4.58
N THR A 230 7.44 -14.68 -4.58
CA THR A 230 7.09 -15.61 -3.50
C THR A 230 8.35 -16.17 -2.88
N ILE A 231 8.43 -16.11 -1.55
CA ILE A 231 9.46 -16.80 -0.75
C ILE A 231 8.73 -17.61 0.31
N ASN A 232 8.97 -18.92 0.32
CA ASN A 232 8.22 -19.89 1.12
C ASN A 232 6.71 -19.77 0.83
N GLN A 233 5.93 -19.37 1.83
CA GLN A 233 4.47 -19.28 1.76
C GLN A 233 3.97 -17.83 1.68
N THR A 234 4.88 -16.86 1.53
CA THR A 234 4.50 -15.44 1.43
C THR A 234 4.76 -14.95 0.02
N THR A 235 3.71 -14.39 -0.59
CA THR A 235 3.74 -13.75 -1.91
C THR A 235 3.64 -12.25 -1.72
N TRP A 236 4.55 -11.50 -2.33
CA TRP A 236 4.53 -10.05 -2.45
C TRP A 236 4.05 -9.69 -3.86
N ASP A 237 2.94 -8.96 -3.92
CA ASP A 237 2.22 -8.59 -5.13
C ASP A 237 2.45 -7.11 -5.44
N PHE A 238 3.11 -6.77 -6.55
CA PHE A 238 3.59 -5.41 -6.82
C PHE A 238 2.55 -4.60 -7.59
N GLU A 239 1.91 -3.67 -6.90
CA GLU A 239 0.77 -2.92 -7.42
C GLU A 239 1.03 -1.41 -7.45
N LEU A 240 0.45 -0.70 -8.44
CA LEU A 240 0.52 0.77 -8.54
C LEU A 240 -0.06 1.46 -7.31
N SER A 241 -1.10 0.85 -6.79
CA SER A 241 -1.85 1.22 -5.61
C SER A 241 -2.46 -0.05 -5.08
N PHE A 242 -2.79 -0.07 -3.79
CA PHE A 242 -3.80 -1.03 -3.36
C PHE A 242 -5.05 -0.77 -4.21
N GLU A 243 -5.66 -1.80 -4.78
CA GLU A 243 -7.04 -1.69 -5.25
C GLU A 243 -7.89 -1.46 -4.00
N GLY A 244 -7.97 -0.19 -3.56
CA GLY A 244 -8.54 0.29 -2.30
C GLY A 244 -7.89 -0.31 -1.04
N ASP A 245 -7.20 0.49 -0.23
CA ASP A 245 -7.25 0.23 1.21
C ASP A 245 -8.68 0.55 1.65
N GLN A 246 -9.61 -0.39 1.39
CA GLN A 246 -11.01 -0.28 1.73
C GLN A 246 -11.18 -0.65 3.19
N ARG A 247 -11.44 0.35 4.02
CA ARG A 247 -11.70 0.19 5.44
C ARG A 247 -13.20 0.26 5.68
N VAL A 248 -13.76 -0.78 6.27
CA VAL A 248 -15.16 -0.76 6.68
C VAL A 248 -15.30 0.10 7.94
N VAL A 249 -16.12 1.15 7.84
CA VAL A 249 -16.57 1.98 8.95
C VAL A 249 -17.96 1.48 9.35
N SER A 250 -18.12 0.99 10.56
CA SER A 250 -19.36 0.40 11.06
C SER A 250 -19.53 0.66 12.56
N PRO A 251 -20.70 0.34 13.15
CA PRO A 251 -20.87 0.43 14.60
C PRO A 251 -19.86 -0.40 15.40
N ASP A 252 -19.35 -1.50 14.83
CA ASP A 252 -18.39 -2.40 15.48
C ASP A 252 -16.93 -1.95 15.26
N SER A 253 -16.66 -1.09 14.29
CA SER A 253 -15.31 -0.60 13.95
C SER A 253 -15.39 0.73 13.21
N LEU A 254 -14.98 1.82 13.86
CA LEU A 254 -15.04 3.15 13.23
C LEU A 254 -13.84 3.45 12.31
N ALA A 255 -12.84 2.57 12.21
CA ALA A 255 -11.70 2.71 11.30
C ALA A 255 -11.11 4.14 11.22
N ASP A 256 -10.75 4.69 12.38
CA ASP A 256 -10.19 6.03 12.59
C ASP A 256 -11.16 7.20 12.46
N TRP A 257 -12.46 6.91 12.34
CA TRP A 257 -13.52 7.91 12.38
C TRP A 257 -14.11 8.09 13.79
N GLU A 258 -14.56 9.30 14.07
CA GLU A 258 -15.42 9.62 15.20
C GLU A 258 -16.70 10.29 14.69
N LEU A 259 -17.81 9.99 15.34
CA LEU A 259 -19.13 10.51 14.99
C LEU A 259 -19.56 11.45 16.10
N VAL A 260 -19.57 12.76 15.81
CA VAL A 260 -19.88 13.78 16.81
C VAL A 260 -21.12 14.55 16.39
N PRO A 261 -22.25 14.32 17.07
CA PRO A 261 -23.39 15.20 16.95
C PRO A 261 -23.10 16.52 17.67
N VAL A 262 -23.17 17.62 16.93
CA VAL A 262 -23.08 18.98 17.47
C VAL A 262 -24.48 19.58 17.46
N ASN A 263 -25.14 19.47 18.60
CA ASN A 263 -26.52 19.89 18.74
C ASN A 263 -26.62 21.28 19.34
N GLU A 264 -27.16 22.23 18.57
CA GLU A 264 -27.91 23.36 19.12
C GLU A 264 -29.43 23.08 19.13
N GLY A 265 -29.87 21.88 18.70
CA GLY A 265 -31.26 21.45 18.63
C GLY A 265 -31.52 19.94 18.70
N ASP A 266 -32.76 19.53 18.42
CA ASP A 266 -33.19 18.13 18.45
C ASP A 266 -32.78 17.42 17.15
N MET A 267 -31.95 16.38 17.24
CA MET A 267 -31.73 15.45 16.13
C MET A 267 -32.78 14.36 16.15
N THR A 268 -33.37 14.07 15.00
CA THR A 268 -34.41 13.04 14.88
C THR A 268 -33.81 11.65 14.86
N SER A 269 -32.77 11.42 14.05
CA SER A 269 -32.03 10.16 14.01
C SER A 269 -30.66 10.32 13.33
N PHE A 270 -29.72 9.45 13.69
CA PHE A 270 -28.45 9.27 12.98
C PHE A 270 -27.91 7.87 13.22
N GLY A 271 -27.11 7.35 12.28
CA GLY A 271 -26.45 6.06 12.45
C GLY A 271 -26.15 5.35 11.14
N PHE A 272 -25.47 4.21 11.26
CA PHE A 272 -25.25 3.29 10.16
C PHE A 272 -26.54 2.54 9.82
N VAL A 273 -26.91 2.52 8.55
CA VAL A 273 -28.15 1.89 8.05
C VAL A 273 -27.85 1.09 6.79
N GLU A 274 -28.73 0.16 6.42
CA GLU A 274 -28.79 -0.29 5.02
C GLU A 274 -29.07 0.94 4.14
N GLY A 275 -28.16 1.22 3.21
CA GLY A 275 -28.16 2.49 2.51
C GLY A 275 -29.40 2.65 1.63
N PRO A 276 -29.92 3.89 1.48
CA PRO A 276 -31.09 4.13 0.65
C PRO A 276 -30.81 3.78 -0.82
N GLY A 277 -31.71 3.07 -1.47
CA GLY A 277 -31.52 2.60 -2.85
C GLY A 277 -30.44 1.52 -2.93
N THR A 278 -29.47 1.70 -3.84
CA THR A 278 -28.29 0.84 -3.98
C THR A 278 -27.04 1.70 -3.79
N PRO A 279 -26.40 1.65 -2.61
CA PRO A 279 -25.12 2.32 -2.37
C PRO A 279 -24.07 1.98 -3.43
N PRO A 280 -23.28 2.97 -3.88
CA PRO A 280 -22.19 2.75 -4.83
C PRO A 280 -21.13 1.75 -4.36
N LEU A 281 -20.86 1.70 -3.06
CA LEU A 281 -20.00 0.72 -2.42
C LEU A 281 -20.81 -0.03 -1.36
N GLY A 282 -20.55 -1.32 -1.18
CA GLY A 282 -21.16 -2.04 -0.07
C GLY A 282 -22.70 -2.16 -0.10
N LYS A 283 -23.31 -2.23 1.08
CA LYS A 283 -24.78 -2.24 1.26
C LYS A 283 -25.28 -1.10 2.16
N GLY A 284 -24.36 -0.39 2.80
CA GLY A 284 -24.64 0.51 3.89
C GLY A 284 -24.56 1.98 3.55
N SER A 285 -24.75 2.79 4.58
CA SER A 285 -24.34 4.18 4.61
C SER A 285 -24.41 4.70 6.06
N TYR A 286 -23.81 5.84 6.31
CA TYR A 286 -24.10 6.63 7.50
C TYR A 286 -25.15 7.70 7.19
N ARG A 287 -26.31 7.64 7.84
CA ARG A 287 -27.46 8.51 7.60
C ARG A 287 -27.69 9.49 8.75
N VAL A 288 -28.16 10.69 8.41
CA VAL A 288 -28.49 11.77 9.35
C VAL A 288 -29.85 12.36 9.00
N GLN A 289 -30.73 12.50 9.99
CA GLN A 289 -32.04 13.17 9.88
C GLN A 289 -32.18 14.31 10.89
N LEU A 290 -32.50 15.51 10.40
CA LEU A 290 -32.67 16.73 11.21
C LEU A 290 -34.08 17.30 10.97
N ASN A 291 -34.78 17.72 12.05
CA ASN A 291 -36.18 18.14 11.96
C ASN A 291 -36.43 19.65 12.09
N GLU A 292 -35.83 20.41 13.03
CA GLU A 292 -36.36 21.77 13.29
C GLU A 292 -35.35 22.86 13.73
N LYS A 293 -34.06 22.56 13.96
CA LYS A 293 -33.04 23.54 14.43
C LYS A 293 -31.67 23.35 13.78
N PRO A 294 -30.77 24.36 13.79
CA PRO A 294 -29.37 24.16 13.40
C PRO A 294 -28.78 23.03 14.23
N SER A 295 -28.56 21.91 13.56
CA SER A 295 -27.95 20.71 14.12
C SER A 295 -26.93 20.29 13.09
N ILE A 296 -25.71 20.05 13.54
CA ILE A 296 -24.62 19.62 12.67
C ILE A 296 -24.25 18.22 13.09
N MET A 297 -24.14 17.32 12.12
CA MET A 297 -23.43 16.06 12.34
C MET A 297 -22.04 16.20 11.74
N LEU A 298 -21.02 15.85 12.52
CA LEU A 298 -19.63 15.77 12.09
C LEU A 298 -19.22 14.29 12.03
N ILE A 299 -18.68 13.85 10.90
CA ILE A 299 -17.90 12.61 10.81
C ILE A 299 -16.45 13.01 10.65
N MET A 300 -15.61 12.59 11.57
CA MET A 300 -14.28 13.15 11.78
C MET A 300 -13.20 12.09 11.64
N ASN A 301 -12.16 12.33 10.83
CA ASN A 301 -11.03 11.43 10.68
C ASN A 301 -9.76 12.02 11.34
N PHE A 302 -9.01 11.15 12.02
CA PHE A 302 -7.80 11.50 12.77
C PHE A 302 -6.53 10.86 12.19
N SER A 303 -6.66 9.84 11.33
CA SER A 303 -5.53 9.06 10.82
C SER A 303 -4.62 9.81 9.84
N LEU A 304 -5.09 10.95 9.32
CA LEU A 304 -4.37 11.73 8.30
C LEU A 304 -3.52 12.87 8.88
N ILE A 305 -3.25 12.86 10.19
CA ILE A 305 -2.36 13.85 10.83
C ILE A 305 -0.98 13.79 10.17
N GLY A 306 -0.47 14.96 9.77
CA GLY A 306 0.83 15.11 9.14
C GLY A 306 0.85 14.88 7.63
N THR A 307 -0.25 14.41 7.01
CA THR A 307 -0.33 14.29 5.55
C THR A 307 -0.19 15.68 4.91
N LYS A 308 0.75 15.84 3.98
CA LYS A 308 0.93 17.15 3.35
C LYS A 308 -0.25 17.46 2.44
N LEU A 309 -0.65 18.72 2.39
CA LEU A 309 -1.73 19.16 1.49
C LEU A 309 -1.39 18.90 0.02
N SER A 310 -0.11 18.95 -0.35
CA SER A 310 0.39 18.61 -1.70
C SER A 310 0.35 17.11 -2.01
N GLU A 311 0.28 16.24 -0.99
CA GLU A 311 0.19 14.79 -1.16
C GLU A 311 -1.26 14.32 -1.32
N ILE A 312 -2.24 15.20 -1.09
CA ILE A 312 -3.65 14.90 -1.38
C ILE A 312 -3.84 15.04 -2.89
N THR A 313 -3.93 13.91 -3.60
CA THR A 313 -4.15 13.85 -5.04
C THR A 313 -5.58 13.48 -5.40
N THR A 314 -6.28 12.80 -4.48
CA THR A 314 -7.68 12.38 -4.65
C THR A 314 -8.46 12.65 -3.37
N LEU A 315 -9.65 13.25 -3.51
CA LEU A 315 -10.66 13.35 -2.47
C LEU A 315 -12.02 13.19 -3.14
N THR A 316 -12.65 12.03 -2.95
CA THR A 316 -13.95 11.73 -3.54
C THR A 316 -14.89 11.15 -2.48
N PHE A 317 -16.20 11.29 -2.70
CA PHE A 317 -17.19 10.72 -1.81
C PHE A 317 -18.56 10.56 -2.49
N HIS A 318 -19.40 9.67 -1.95
CA HIS A 318 -20.76 9.43 -2.43
C HIS A 318 -21.79 9.88 -1.41
N THR A 319 -22.77 10.67 -1.86
CA THR A 319 -23.82 11.24 -1.01
C THR A 319 -25.19 10.88 -1.54
N TYR A 320 -26.15 10.75 -0.64
CA TYR A 320 -27.56 10.57 -0.98
C TYR A 320 -28.38 11.60 -0.21
N ARG A 321 -29.42 12.12 -0.84
CA ARG A 321 -30.39 13.01 -0.18
C ARG A 321 -31.82 12.58 -0.49
N SER A 322 -32.66 12.53 0.54
CA SER A 322 -34.12 12.43 0.43
C SER A 322 -34.84 13.69 0.93
N GLY A 323 -34.17 14.52 1.73
CA GLY A 323 -34.72 15.74 2.31
C GLY A 323 -34.88 16.93 1.36
N GLU A 324 -35.65 17.95 1.78
CA GLU A 324 -35.89 19.19 1.03
C GLU A 324 -34.69 20.16 1.05
N ASN A 325 -33.84 20.06 2.06
CA ASN A 325 -32.72 20.99 2.28
C ASN A 325 -31.72 20.98 1.11
N GLN A 326 -31.39 22.17 0.60
CA GLN A 326 -30.55 22.36 -0.60
C GLN A 326 -29.04 22.12 -0.39
N ARG A 327 -28.59 21.85 0.84
CA ARG A 327 -27.17 21.54 1.11
C ARG A 327 -26.96 20.06 1.38
N ASP A 328 -25.93 19.54 0.72
CA ASP A 328 -25.39 18.19 0.92
C ASP A 328 -24.31 18.19 2.02
N TRP A 329 -23.68 17.04 2.19
CA TRP A 329 -22.42 16.94 2.91
C TRP A 329 -21.35 17.89 2.32
N TYR A 330 -20.59 18.53 3.21
CA TYR A 330 -19.43 19.35 2.88
C TYR A 330 -18.21 18.86 3.65
N VAL A 331 -17.02 19.13 3.12
CA VAL A 331 -15.74 18.67 3.69
C VAL A 331 -14.97 19.85 4.25
N ASN A 332 -14.38 19.68 5.44
CA ASN A 332 -13.33 20.58 5.91
C ASN A 332 -12.01 19.81 6.02
N LEU A 333 -10.93 20.47 5.63
CA LEU A 333 -9.55 20.08 5.92
C LEU A 333 -8.95 21.09 6.89
N PHE A 334 -8.41 20.62 8.01
CA PHE A 334 -7.68 21.45 8.96
C PHE A 334 -6.19 21.37 8.64
N VAL A 335 -5.60 22.51 8.27
CA VAL A 335 -4.22 22.59 7.79
C VAL A 335 -3.41 23.50 8.69
N SER A 336 -2.22 23.05 9.07
CA SER A 336 -1.16 23.92 9.58
C SER A 336 -0.28 24.35 8.43
N SER A 337 -0.18 25.66 8.18
CA SER A 337 0.67 26.22 7.12
C SER A 337 2.17 25.97 7.33
N THR A 338 2.60 25.68 8.57
CA THR A 338 3.98 25.31 8.88
C THR A 338 4.24 23.81 8.80
N GLY A 339 3.18 23.00 8.78
CA GLY A 339 3.23 21.53 8.83
C GLY A 339 3.21 20.94 10.24
N GLU A 340 3.35 21.76 11.28
CA GLU A 340 3.49 21.33 12.66
C GLU A 340 2.46 21.98 13.58
N GLY A 341 2.27 21.39 14.78
CA GLY A 341 1.38 21.93 15.82
C GLY A 341 -0.09 21.75 15.46
N THR A 342 -0.90 22.78 15.72
CA THR A 342 -2.33 22.78 15.39
C THR A 342 -2.63 23.63 14.17
N ALA A 343 -3.71 23.31 13.45
CA ALA A 343 -4.13 24.03 12.25
C ALA A 343 -4.31 25.54 12.50
N ASP A 344 -3.88 26.33 11.52
CA ASP A 344 -4.17 27.76 11.40
C ASP A 344 -5.17 28.05 10.27
N CYS A 345 -5.39 27.08 9.38
CA CYS A 345 -6.24 27.17 8.22
C CYS A 345 -7.35 26.11 8.26
N ARG A 346 -8.58 26.52 7.90
CA ARG A 346 -9.69 25.62 7.60
C ARG A 346 -10.04 25.75 6.12
N ILE A 347 -9.87 24.67 5.36
CA ILE A 347 -10.17 24.64 3.93
C ILE A 347 -11.51 23.92 3.75
N ASP A 348 -12.53 24.64 3.28
CA ASP A 348 -13.89 24.13 3.18
C ASP A 348 -14.26 23.87 1.72
N PHE A 349 -14.80 22.68 1.44
CA PHE A 349 -15.40 22.31 0.17
C PHE A 349 -16.89 22.08 0.35
N ALA A 350 -17.70 22.97 -0.21
CA ALA A 350 -19.15 22.86 -0.20
C ALA A 350 -19.66 22.73 -1.63
N VAL A 351 -20.70 21.93 -1.82
CA VAL A 351 -21.33 21.70 -3.12
C VAL A 351 -22.84 21.79 -2.98
N ASP A 352 -23.50 22.11 -4.10
CA ASP A 352 -24.95 22.02 -4.16
C ASP A 352 -25.40 20.57 -3.95
N ALA A 353 -26.55 20.41 -3.30
CA ALA A 353 -27.17 19.11 -3.14
C ALA A 353 -27.45 18.44 -4.49
N GLY A 354 -27.19 17.13 -4.53
CA GLY A 354 -27.56 16.30 -5.66
C GLY A 354 -29.09 16.21 -5.86
N PRO A 355 -29.50 15.52 -6.95
CA PRO A 355 -30.89 15.10 -7.14
C PRO A 355 -31.40 14.35 -5.91
N LYS A 356 -32.68 14.53 -5.59
CA LYS A 356 -33.30 13.75 -4.51
C LYS A 356 -33.53 12.32 -4.95
N GLY A 357 -33.33 11.39 -4.02
CA GLY A 357 -33.61 9.98 -4.26
C GLY A 357 -32.48 9.24 -4.97
N GLU A 358 -31.34 9.89 -5.22
CA GLU A 358 -30.24 9.35 -6.01
C GLU A 358 -28.89 9.52 -5.31
N TRP A 359 -28.00 8.55 -5.52
CA TRP A 359 -26.60 8.66 -5.11
C TRP A 359 -25.85 9.59 -6.05
N THR A 360 -25.14 10.56 -5.48
CA THR A 360 -24.33 11.53 -6.20
C THR A 360 -22.87 11.35 -5.84
N PHE A 361 -22.05 11.04 -6.84
CA PHE A 361 -20.59 11.06 -6.74
C PHE A 361 -20.08 12.50 -6.73
N LYS A 362 -19.19 12.80 -5.79
CA LYS A 362 -18.52 14.10 -5.65
C LYS A 362 -17.02 13.88 -5.75
N ASN A 363 -16.36 14.56 -6.69
CA ASN A 363 -14.90 14.62 -6.79
C ASN A 363 -14.42 16.00 -6.37
N ALA A 364 -14.02 16.15 -5.10
CA ALA A 364 -13.59 17.42 -4.56
C ALA A 364 -12.22 17.88 -5.11
N THR A 365 -11.47 17.01 -5.77
CA THR A 365 -10.22 17.36 -6.44
C THR A 365 -10.38 17.84 -7.89
N ASP A 366 -11.51 17.57 -8.56
CA ASP A 366 -11.74 18.03 -9.93
C ASP A 366 -12.12 19.52 -9.95
N ALA A 367 -11.40 20.29 -10.78
CA ALA A 367 -11.58 21.72 -10.93
C ALA A 367 -12.87 22.14 -11.67
N ARG A 368 -13.62 21.20 -12.26
CA ARG A 368 -14.65 21.50 -13.28
C ARG A 368 -16.10 21.40 -12.83
N VAL A 369 -16.39 20.96 -11.61
CA VAL A 369 -17.69 20.28 -11.35
C VAL A 369 -18.68 21.09 -10.49
N PHE A 370 -18.35 22.26 -9.92
CA PHE A 370 -19.21 22.85 -8.89
C PHE A 370 -19.42 24.37 -8.96
N ASN A 371 -20.63 24.81 -8.59
CA ASN A 371 -21.02 26.22 -8.42
C ASN A 371 -20.32 26.89 -7.22
N TYR A 372 -19.82 26.09 -6.28
CA TYR A 372 -19.02 26.51 -5.13
C TYR A 372 -17.73 25.68 -5.11
N GLY A 373 -16.58 26.35 -5.16
CA GLY A 373 -15.26 25.72 -5.03
C GLY A 373 -14.80 25.66 -3.57
N TRP A 374 -13.50 25.45 -3.41
CA TRP A 374 -12.84 25.50 -2.11
C TRP A 374 -12.68 26.93 -1.60
N THR A 375 -12.87 27.09 -0.29
CA THR A 375 -12.63 28.34 0.44
C THR A 375 -11.62 28.11 1.56
N VAL A 376 -10.96 29.16 2.04
CA VAL A 376 -9.95 29.07 3.10
C VAL A 376 -10.22 30.13 4.15
N HIS A 377 -10.38 29.67 5.38
CA HIS A 377 -10.74 30.48 6.55
C HIS A 377 -9.68 30.35 7.64
N ASN A 378 -9.69 31.31 8.55
CA ASN A 378 -8.88 31.26 9.76
C ASN A 378 -9.43 30.20 10.73
N VAL A 379 -8.52 29.53 11.45
CA VAL A 379 -8.87 28.75 12.63
C VAL A 379 -8.56 29.60 13.86
N GLU A 380 -9.57 30.27 14.40
CA GLU A 380 -9.39 31.16 15.56
C GLU A 380 -8.75 30.42 16.76
N PRO A 381 -7.80 31.06 17.48
CA PRO A 381 -7.37 32.45 17.35
C PRO A 381 -6.24 32.68 16.31
N LYS A 382 -5.86 31.66 15.54
CA LYS A 382 -4.76 31.74 14.58
C LYS A 382 -5.21 32.37 13.26
N THR A 383 -4.24 32.99 12.60
CA THR A 383 -4.43 33.57 11.26
C THR A 383 -3.85 32.62 10.23
N CYS A 384 -4.68 32.18 9.28
CA CYS A 384 -4.20 31.45 8.12
C CYS A 384 -3.46 32.43 7.19
N PRO A 385 -2.25 32.10 6.70
CA PRO A 385 -1.53 32.98 5.78
C PRO A 385 -2.19 33.10 4.39
N VAL A 386 -3.17 32.24 4.10
CA VAL A 386 -3.94 32.21 2.87
C VAL A 386 -5.42 32.31 3.24
N THR A 387 -6.15 33.26 2.67
CA THR A 387 -7.60 33.33 2.85
C THR A 387 -8.28 33.40 1.51
N VAL A 388 -9.35 32.62 1.34
CA VAL A 388 -10.16 32.59 0.12
C VAL A 388 -11.62 32.69 0.54
N GLY A 389 -12.23 33.84 0.24
CA GLY A 389 -13.65 34.09 0.50
C GLY A 389 -14.56 33.26 -0.40
N TYR A 390 -15.84 33.19 -0.04
CA TYR A 390 -16.85 32.43 -0.79
C TYR A 390 -17.04 32.92 -2.23
N ASP A 391 -16.92 34.22 -2.46
CA ASP A 391 -16.98 34.87 -3.78
C ASP A 391 -15.74 34.61 -4.65
N ALA A 392 -14.66 34.10 -4.05
CA ALA A 392 -13.38 33.83 -4.70
C ALA A 392 -13.03 32.33 -4.70
N SER A 393 -14.01 31.45 -4.55
CA SER A 393 -13.79 30.00 -4.43
C SER A 393 -12.89 29.44 -5.55
N GLN A 394 -12.03 28.48 -5.20
CA GLN A 394 -10.98 27.96 -6.09
C GLN A 394 -11.19 26.48 -6.39
N SER A 395 -10.56 25.97 -7.46
CA SER A 395 -10.34 24.53 -7.60
C SER A 395 -9.38 24.03 -6.52
N PHE A 396 -9.37 22.72 -6.27
CA PHE A 396 -8.40 22.15 -5.31
C PHE A 396 -6.95 22.41 -5.73
N SER A 397 -6.65 22.27 -7.02
CA SER A 397 -5.34 22.66 -7.57
C SER A 397 -5.04 24.15 -7.45
N GLY A 398 -6.06 25.01 -7.40
CA GLY A 398 -5.93 26.43 -7.06
C GLY A 398 -5.53 26.63 -5.60
N ILE A 399 -6.17 25.90 -4.68
CA ILE A 399 -5.79 25.88 -3.27
C ILE A 399 -4.35 25.39 -3.09
N GLN A 400 -3.99 24.25 -3.69
CA GLN A 400 -2.63 23.73 -3.61
C GLN A 400 -1.59 24.75 -4.09
N ARG A 401 -1.87 25.46 -5.19
CA ARG A 401 -1.01 26.55 -5.69
C ARG A 401 -0.86 27.70 -4.70
N LEU A 402 -1.93 28.08 -3.99
CA LEU A 402 -1.83 29.10 -2.94
C LEU A 402 -0.91 28.65 -1.79
N PHE A 403 -0.86 27.35 -1.52
CA PHE A 403 0.00 26.75 -0.50
C PHE A 403 1.41 26.35 -0.99
N GLU A 404 1.78 26.58 -2.26
CA GLU A 404 3.16 26.31 -2.76
C GLU A 404 4.24 27.10 -2.01
N LYS A 405 3.89 28.27 -1.46
CA LYS A 405 4.79 29.07 -0.60
C LYS A 405 4.97 28.46 0.80
N TYR A 406 4.17 27.47 1.14
CA TYR A 406 4.11 26.76 2.40
C TYR A 406 4.29 25.25 2.14
N PRO A 407 5.46 24.81 1.65
CA PRO A 407 5.66 23.44 1.16
C PRO A 407 5.53 22.37 2.26
N ASN A 408 5.56 22.78 3.52
CA ASN A 408 5.35 21.90 4.66
C ASN A 408 3.88 21.86 5.11
N ALA A 409 2.98 22.63 4.49
CA ALA A 409 1.59 22.69 4.90
C ALA A 409 0.98 21.28 4.93
N ALA A 410 0.48 20.90 6.10
CA ALA A 410 0.03 19.55 6.38
C ALA A 410 -1.26 19.56 7.19
N LEU A 411 -2.02 18.48 7.06
CA LEU A 411 -3.19 18.21 7.85
C LEU A 411 -2.80 18.14 9.33
N GLN A 412 -3.37 19.03 10.13
CA GLN A 412 -3.10 19.12 11.56
C GLN A 412 -4.40 19.43 12.29
N PRO A 413 -4.59 18.92 13.51
CA PRO A 413 -5.85 19.08 14.18
C PRO A 413 -6.01 20.54 14.64
N LYS A 414 -7.25 21.03 14.69
CA LYS A 414 -7.54 22.39 15.20
C LYS A 414 -7.04 22.57 16.64
N ASP A 415 -7.29 21.57 17.47
CA ASP A 415 -6.88 21.47 18.88
C ASP A 415 -6.12 20.17 19.09
N PRO A 416 -5.24 20.03 20.10
CA PRO A 416 -4.53 18.77 20.35
C PRO A 416 -5.50 17.60 20.51
N GLY A 417 -5.34 16.57 19.65
CA GLY A 417 -6.23 15.41 19.61
C GLY A 417 -7.55 15.60 18.87
N GLY A 418 -7.76 16.76 18.22
CA GLY A 418 -8.92 17.00 17.35
C GLY A 418 -8.80 16.36 15.96
N PRO A 419 -9.83 16.51 15.11
CA PRO A 419 -9.84 15.93 13.77
C PRO A 419 -9.01 16.73 12.77
N VAL A 420 -8.59 16.08 11.69
CA VAL A 420 -7.91 16.73 10.56
C VAL A 420 -8.77 16.82 9.31
N VAL A 421 -9.71 15.90 9.16
CA VAL A 421 -10.73 15.91 8.11
C VAL A 421 -12.09 15.76 8.77
N SER A 422 -13.06 16.57 8.34
CA SER A 422 -14.45 16.43 8.80
C SER A 422 -15.43 16.50 7.65
N PHE A 423 -16.38 15.59 7.62
CA PHE A 423 -17.57 15.64 6.75
C PHE A 423 -18.74 16.10 7.58
N ASN A 424 -19.43 17.11 7.09
CA ASN A 424 -20.42 17.83 7.87
C ASN A 424 -21.70 17.96 7.08
N THR A 425 -22.83 17.96 7.78
CA THR A 425 -24.11 18.35 7.21
C THR A 425 -24.89 19.23 8.18
N GLY A 426 -25.83 20.02 7.67
CA GLY A 426 -26.76 20.77 8.50
C GLY A 426 -26.29 22.16 8.96
N TRP A 427 -25.26 22.77 8.37
CA TRP A 427 -24.91 24.18 8.64
C TRP A 427 -25.43 25.15 7.58
N ASN A 428 -26.26 26.10 8.00
CA ASN A 428 -26.50 27.34 7.29
C ASN A 428 -26.68 28.45 8.33
N ALA A 429 -26.21 29.66 8.03
CA ALA A 429 -26.47 30.82 8.88
C ALA A 429 -27.82 31.49 8.54
N GLN A 430 -28.63 30.89 7.66
CA GLN A 430 -29.57 31.60 6.79
C GLN A 430 -30.96 30.94 6.59
N GLY A 431 -31.30 29.82 7.24
CA GLY A 431 -32.61 29.17 7.05
C GLY A 431 -32.90 27.95 7.94
N SER A 432 -34.13 27.43 7.86
CA SER A 432 -34.56 26.24 8.63
C SER A 432 -33.87 24.97 8.12
N HIS A 433 -33.46 24.10 9.05
CA HIS A 433 -32.91 22.77 8.76
C HIS A 433 -33.98 21.68 8.70
N ALA A 434 -35.25 22.08 8.59
CA ALA A 434 -36.34 21.14 8.53
C ALA A 434 -36.21 20.23 7.32
N ASP A 435 -36.57 18.96 7.54
CA ASP A 435 -36.58 17.91 6.54
C ASP A 435 -35.20 17.69 5.88
N HIS A 436 -34.10 17.81 6.65
CA HIS A 436 -32.79 17.35 6.16
C HIS A 436 -32.66 15.86 6.41
N ASP A 437 -32.48 15.09 5.34
CA ASP A 437 -32.30 13.65 5.37
C ASP A 437 -31.27 13.29 4.30
N ALA A 438 -30.06 12.95 4.76
CA ALA A 438 -28.92 12.68 3.91
C ALA A 438 -28.11 11.49 4.42
N ALA A 439 -27.41 10.83 3.51
CA ALA A 439 -26.52 9.73 3.81
C ALA A 439 -25.19 9.86 3.05
N ILE A 440 -24.13 9.26 3.59
CA ILE A 440 -22.81 9.14 2.99
C ILE A 440 -22.40 7.67 2.99
N ASP A 441 -21.88 7.19 1.86
CA ASP A 441 -21.56 5.78 1.65
C ASP A 441 -20.06 5.52 1.67
N ALA A 442 -19.33 6.11 0.73
CA ALA A 442 -17.89 5.95 0.64
C ALA A 442 -17.16 7.28 0.64
N ILE A 443 -15.99 7.33 1.28
CA ILE A 443 -15.05 8.45 1.26
C ILE A 443 -13.69 7.94 0.82
N THR A 444 -13.10 8.51 -0.22
CA THR A 444 -11.74 8.16 -0.65
C THR A 444 -10.83 9.37 -0.50
N ILE A 445 -9.72 9.20 0.22
CA ILE A 445 -8.62 10.18 0.28
C ILE A 445 -7.35 9.48 -0.17
N ASN A 446 -6.75 9.99 -1.24
CA ASN A 446 -5.66 9.34 -1.94
C ASN A 446 -6.04 7.90 -2.33
N THR A 447 -5.42 6.91 -1.67
CA THR A 447 -5.59 5.48 -1.95
C THR A 447 -6.45 4.76 -0.90
N ILE A 448 -6.87 5.45 0.16
CA ILE A 448 -7.67 4.86 1.24
C ILE A 448 -9.14 5.18 0.97
N THR A 449 -9.98 4.14 0.95
CA THR A 449 -11.42 4.27 0.84
C THR A 449 -12.07 3.79 2.12
N TRP A 450 -12.91 4.60 2.74
CA TRP A 450 -13.72 4.22 3.88
C TRP A 450 -15.13 3.95 3.41
N ASP A 451 -15.61 2.73 3.65
CA ASP A 451 -16.90 2.18 3.25
C ASP A 451 -17.83 2.08 4.47
N PHE A 452 -18.94 2.81 4.48
CA PHE A 452 -19.79 2.95 5.66
C PHE A 452 -20.90 1.90 5.67
N GLU A 453 -20.78 0.92 6.56
CA GLU A 453 -21.64 -0.26 6.60
C GLU A 453 -22.42 -0.40 7.92
N PRO A 454 -23.66 -0.94 7.91
CA PRO A 454 -24.34 -1.35 9.13
C PRO A 454 -23.57 -2.49 9.83
N SER A 455 -23.95 -2.78 11.09
CA SER A 455 -23.39 -3.93 11.79
C SER A 455 -23.71 -5.23 11.03
N SER A 456 -22.76 -6.17 11.05
CA SER A 456 -22.88 -7.47 10.38
C SER A 456 -23.68 -8.52 11.16
N LYS A 457 -24.21 -8.16 12.34
CA LYS A 457 -24.86 -9.06 13.30
C LYS A 457 -26.36 -9.22 13.08
#